data_AF-A0AAD8HLI6-F1
#
_entry.id   AF-A0AAD8HLI6-F1
#
_cell.length_a   1.000
_cell.length_b   1.000
_cell.length_c   1.000
_cell.angle_alpha   90.00
_cell.angle_beta   90.00
_cell.angle_gamma   90.00
#
_symmetry.space_group_name_H-M   'P 1'
#
loop_
_entity.id
_entity.type
_entity.pdbx_description
1 polymer ?
#
loop_
_entity_poly.entity_id
_entity_poly.type
_entity_poly.pdbx_seq_one_letter_code
_entity_poly.pdbx_strand_id
1 'polypeptide(L)'
;MWYTLVIVHNRQDYVVCSAKFPQAWTEASSIPNALVCMLLKLPKVKFVIVTLGEDGCLMLERCLGAEGVQSEESDADSQYELMKQKRDTNKSIPTCISSNQLQLSAEGIGVMNGRFYLGTAEKIPPSELVDTTGDVFVGADLYDL
;
A
#
# COMPACT_ATOMS: atom_id res chain seq x y z
N MET A 1 19.42 11.02 1.37
CA MET A 1 18.46 10.01 1.82
C MET A 1 18.04 9.26 0.57
N TRP A 2 18.50 8.02 0.41
CA TRP A 2 18.30 7.25 -0.83
C TRP A 2 16.88 6.66 -0.80
N TYR A 3 16.09 6.93 -1.85
CA TYR A 3 14.77 6.35 -2.00
C TYR A 3 14.92 5.00 -2.71
N THR A 4 14.73 3.90 -2.00
CA THR A 4 14.78 2.56 -2.62
C THR A 4 13.42 2.25 -3.23
N LEU A 5 13.40 2.15 -4.57
CA LEU A 5 12.29 1.59 -5.33
C LEU A 5 12.72 0.20 -5.79
N VAL A 6 12.06 -0.85 -5.30
CA VAL A 6 12.29 -2.21 -5.79
C VAL A 6 11.15 -2.54 -6.75
N ILE A 7 11.46 -2.56 -8.05
CA ILE A 7 10.59 -3.12 -9.08
C ILE A 7 11.06 -4.56 -9.32
N VAL A 8 10.32 -5.54 -8.82
CA VAL A 8 10.68 -6.95 -9.07
C VAL A 8 10.18 -7.35 -10.46
N HIS A 9 11.12 -7.50 -11.39
CA HIS A 9 10.83 -7.68 -12.81
C HIS A 9 10.42 -9.11 -13.21
N ASN A 10 10.27 -10.06 -12.27
CA ASN A 10 9.96 -11.45 -12.63
C ASN A 10 8.46 -11.71 -12.91
N ARG A 11 7.60 -10.68 -12.91
CA ARG A 11 6.24 -10.69 -13.48
C ARG A 11 5.54 -9.31 -13.61
N GLN A 12 6.27 -8.18 -13.62
CA GLN A 12 5.73 -6.80 -13.83
C GLN A 12 4.48 -6.37 -13.02
N ASP A 13 4.10 -7.09 -11.95
CA ASP A 13 2.81 -6.85 -11.30
C ASP A 13 2.89 -5.95 -10.06
N TYR A 14 4.07 -5.71 -9.48
CA TYR A 14 4.15 -4.96 -8.22
C TYR A 14 5.34 -4.02 -8.08
N VAL A 15 5.14 -2.98 -7.27
CA VAL A 15 6.13 -1.98 -6.87
C VAL A 15 6.20 -1.94 -5.35
N VAL A 16 7.41 -2.03 -4.78
CA VAL A 16 7.64 -1.85 -3.33
C VAL A 16 8.53 -0.65 -3.09
N CYS A 17 8.16 0.22 -2.15
CA CYS A 17 8.91 1.42 -1.81
C CYS A 17 8.69 1.86 -0.36
N SER A 18 9.52 2.78 0.14
CA SER A 18 9.34 3.39 1.47
C SER A 18 8.40 4.58 1.43
N ALA A 19 7.74 4.89 2.55
CA ALA A 19 6.73 5.95 2.72
C ALA A 19 7.02 7.29 2.02
N LYS A 20 8.30 7.71 1.98
CA LYS A 20 8.68 9.01 1.41
C LYS A 20 8.73 9.03 -0.11
N PHE A 21 8.92 7.88 -0.76
CA PHE A 21 9.09 7.81 -2.21
C PHE A 21 7.81 8.15 -2.99
N PRO A 22 6.64 7.54 -2.70
CA PRO A 22 5.41 7.81 -3.44
C PRO A 22 5.09 9.30 -3.51
N GLN A 23 5.06 9.99 -2.38
CA GLN A 23 4.73 11.42 -2.33
C GLN A 23 5.77 12.29 -3.04
N ALA A 24 7.06 11.97 -2.92
CA ALA A 24 8.11 12.71 -3.62
C ALA A 24 8.05 12.54 -5.14
N TRP A 25 7.64 11.35 -5.62
CA TRP A 25 7.54 11.05 -7.05
C TRP A 25 6.23 11.53 -7.69
N THR A 26 5.13 11.51 -6.94
CA THR A 26 3.81 11.90 -7.45
C THR A 26 3.40 13.32 -7.09
N GLU A 27 4.12 13.98 -6.18
CA GLU A 27 3.78 15.29 -5.62
C GLU A 27 2.43 15.31 -4.87
N ALA A 28 1.93 14.13 -4.48
CA ALA A 28 0.65 14.01 -3.79
C ALA A 28 0.77 14.41 -2.31
N SER A 29 -0.28 15.02 -1.78
CA SER A 29 -0.36 15.50 -0.39
C SER A 29 -0.37 14.38 0.65
N SER A 30 -0.73 13.15 0.25
CA SER A 30 -0.83 12.00 1.13
C SER A 30 -0.32 10.70 0.49
N ILE A 31 -0.03 9.70 1.32
CA ILE A 31 0.41 8.37 0.85
C ILE A 31 -0.71 7.64 0.07
N PRO A 32 -1.98 7.58 0.53
CA PRO A 32 -3.05 6.93 -0.23
C PRO A 32 -3.22 7.53 -1.63
N ASN A 33 -3.27 8.87 -1.74
CA ASN A 33 -3.36 9.54 -3.03
C ASN A 33 -2.10 9.33 -3.88
N ALA A 34 -0.91 9.31 -3.27
CA ALA A 34 0.31 8.97 -3.98
C ALA A 34 0.23 7.58 -4.63
N LEU A 35 -0.29 6.56 -3.92
CA LEU A 35 -0.45 5.21 -4.48
C LEU A 35 -1.42 5.18 -5.67
N VAL A 36 -2.53 5.92 -5.61
CA VAL A 36 -3.48 6.06 -6.73
C VAL A 36 -2.78 6.70 -7.94
N CYS A 37 -2.08 7.82 -7.72
CA CYS A 37 -1.27 8.48 -8.75
C CYS A 37 -0.23 7.52 -9.34
N MET A 38 0.42 6.71 -8.50
CA MET A 38 1.44 5.76 -8.95
C MET A 38 0.85 4.72 -9.90
N LEU A 39 -0.26 4.09 -9.51
CA LEU A 39 -0.90 3.12 -10.38
C LEU A 39 -1.38 3.76 -11.67
N LEU A 40 -2.00 4.94 -11.63
CA LEU A 40 -2.45 5.63 -12.85
C LEU A 40 -1.28 5.95 -13.82
N LYS A 41 -0.13 6.37 -13.29
CA LYS A 41 1.11 6.60 -14.06
C LYS A 41 1.78 5.30 -14.54
N LEU A 42 1.53 4.17 -13.88
CA LEU A 42 2.12 2.85 -14.15
C LEU A 42 1.03 1.84 -14.56
N PRO A 43 0.46 1.93 -15.78
CA PRO A 43 -0.74 1.17 -16.15
C PRO A 43 -0.56 -0.35 -16.20
N LYS A 44 0.68 -0.84 -16.23
CA LYS A 44 1.01 -2.28 -16.22
C LYS A 44 1.19 -2.84 -14.82
N VAL A 45 1.31 -1.99 -13.80
CA VAL A 45 1.49 -2.41 -12.41
C VAL A 45 0.13 -2.76 -11.84
N LYS A 46 0.06 -3.93 -11.19
CA LYS A 46 -1.14 -4.40 -10.50
C LYS A 46 -1.16 -3.96 -9.03
N PHE A 47 -0.01 -3.92 -8.35
CA PHE A 47 0.10 -3.58 -6.94
C PHE A 47 1.16 -2.51 -6.68
N VAL A 48 0.86 -1.58 -5.79
CA VAL A 48 1.89 -0.72 -5.17
C VAL A 48 1.85 -0.92 -3.67
N ILE A 49 3.00 -1.19 -3.09
CA ILE A 49 3.21 -1.49 -1.68
C ILE A 49 4.14 -0.43 -1.12
N VAL A 50 3.73 0.18 -0.02
CA VAL A 50 4.54 1.14 0.71
C VAL A 50 4.75 0.66 2.14
N THR A 51 6.02 0.59 2.55
CA THR A 51 6.37 0.28 3.94
C THR A 51 6.28 1.55 4.79
N LEU A 52 5.65 1.41 5.94
CA LEU A 52 5.37 2.46 6.92
C LEU A 52 6.21 2.28 8.20
N GLY A 53 7.22 1.40 8.19
CA GLY A 53 8.05 1.11 9.35
C GLY A 53 7.27 0.35 10.44
N GLU A 54 7.29 0.86 11.66
CA GLU A 54 6.57 0.26 12.80
C GLU A 54 5.04 0.22 12.63
N ASP A 55 4.50 1.07 11.74
CA ASP A 55 3.08 1.08 11.41
C ASP A 55 2.70 -0.01 10.39
N GLY A 56 3.66 -0.77 9.86
CA GLY A 56 3.43 -1.87 8.91
C GLY A 56 3.52 -1.43 7.45
N CYS A 57 2.51 -1.74 6.64
CA CYS A 57 2.49 -1.41 5.21
C CYS A 57 1.08 -1.01 4.71
N LEU A 58 1.05 -0.18 3.67
CA LEU A 58 -0.16 0.09 2.91
C LEU A 58 0.04 -0.43 1.48
N MET A 59 -0.93 -1.17 0.97
CA MET A 59 -0.91 -1.70 -0.40
C MET A 59 -2.15 -1.24 -1.15
N LEU A 60 -2.00 -0.95 -2.44
CA LEU A 60 -3.10 -0.67 -3.34
C LEU A 60 -3.04 -1.63 -4.53
N GLU A 61 -4.10 -2.41 -4.71
CA GLU A 61 -4.32 -3.27 -5.87
C GLU A 61 -5.17 -2.54 -6.92
N ARG A 62 -4.78 -2.68 -8.19
CA ARG A 62 -5.60 -2.37 -9.36
C ARG A 62 -6.54 -3.53 -9.65
N CYS A 63 -7.84 -3.28 -9.56
CA CYS A 63 -8.88 -4.25 -9.90
C CYS A 63 -9.29 -4.07 -11.37
N LEU A 64 -8.98 -5.07 -12.20
CA LEU A 64 -9.51 -5.17 -13.57
C LEU A 64 -10.93 -5.73 -13.47
N GLY A 65 -11.92 -4.99 -14.00
CA GLY A 65 -13.31 -5.10 -13.58
C GLY A 65 -13.99 -6.48 -13.76
N ALA A 66 -15.03 -6.71 -12.96
CA ALA A 66 -16.22 -7.40 -13.43
C ALA A 66 -17.17 -6.32 -13.97
N GLU A 67 -17.55 -6.42 -15.24
CA GLU A 67 -18.57 -5.55 -15.83
C GLU A 67 -19.86 -5.64 -14.99
N GLY A 68 -20.31 -4.52 -14.41
CA GLY A 68 -21.60 -4.42 -13.71
C GLY A 68 -21.56 -4.18 -12.20
N VAL A 69 -20.40 -4.21 -11.53
CA VAL A 69 -20.31 -3.80 -10.11
C VAL A 69 -20.03 -2.30 -10.05
N GLN A 70 -21.04 -1.49 -9.73
CA GLN A 70 -20.83 -0.09 -9.38
C GLN A 70 -19.97 -0.05 -8.12
N SER A 71 -18.69 0.27 -8.30
CA SER A 71 -17.78 0.53 -7.19
C SER A 71 -18.09 1.93 -6.68
N GLU A 72 -18.26 2.09 -5.38
CA GLU A 72 -18.49 3.40 -4.77
C GLU A 72 -17.27 4.30 -5.03
N GLU A 73 -17.52 5.52 -5.51
CA GLU A 73 -16.49 6.55 -5.58
C GLU A 73 -16.11 6.93 -4.15
N SER A 74 -14.82 6.85 -3.84
CA SER A 74 -14.34 7.07 -2.48
C SER A 74 -13.02 7.83 -2.49
N ASP A 75 -12.91 8.78 -1.57
CA ASP A 75 -11.67 9.48 -1.28
C ASP A 75 -10.66 8.51 -0.64
N ALA A 76 -9.45 8.46 -1.20
CA ALA A 76 -8.42 7.51 -0.79
C ALA A 76 -7.99 7.72 0.67
N ASP A 77 -7.93 8.97 1.11
CA ASP A 77 -7.53 9.31 2.49
C ASP A 77 -8.60 8.89 3.50
N SER A 78 -9.86 9.20 3.20
CA SER A 78 -11.01 8.81 4.01
C SER A 78 -11.10 7.29 4.18
N GLN A 79 -10.92 6.54 3.09
CA GLN A 79 -10.88 5.08 3.15
C GLN A 79 -9.73 4.57 4.02
N TYR A 80 -8.55 5.17 3.89
CA TYR A 80 -7.39 4.80 4.69
C TYR A 80 -7.63 5.03 6.19
N GLU A 81 -8.20 6.18 6.57
CA GLU A 81 -8.56 6.46 7.97
C GLU A 81 -9.59 5.46 8.53
N LEU A 82 -10.60 5.09 7.74
CA LEU A 82 -11.56 4.05 8.14
C LEU A 82 -10.89 2.69 8.39
N MET A 83 -9.90 2.33 7.56
CA MET A 83 -9.15 1.08 7.75
C MET A 83 -8.27 1.12 9.00
N LYS A 84 -7.66 2.26 9.31
CA LYS A 84 -6.91 2.43 10.56
C LYS A 84 -7.80 2.25 11.79
N GLN A 85 -9.05 2.70 11.76
CA GLN A 85 -9.97 2.52 12.89
C GLN A 85 -10.34 1.05 13.13
N LYS A 86 -10.29 0.21 12.09
CA LYS A 86 -10.53 -1.24 12.20
C LYS A 86 -9.32 -2.00 12.75
N ARG A 87 -8.16 -1.34 12.91
CA ARG A 87 -6.94 -1.97 13.43
C ARG A 87 -7.11 -2.26 14.91
N ASP A 88 -6.92 -3.52 15.28
CA ASP A 88 -6.90 -3.94 16.68
C ASP A 88 -5.46 -3.82 17.20
N THR A 89 -5.16 -2.70 17.87
CA THR A 89 -3.82 -2.40 18.40
C THR A 89 -3.40 -3.30 19.56
N ASN A 90 -4.32 -4.12 20.08
CA ASN A 90 -4.07 -5.04 21.20
C ASN A 90 -3.50 -6.40 20.76
N LYS A 91 -3.45 -6.67 19.46
CA LYS A 91 -2.91 -7.92 18.94
C LYS A 91 -1.42 -7.79 18.66
N SER A 92 -0.65 -8.76 19.17
CA SER A 92 0.77 -8.94 18.85
C SER A 92 1.01 -9.57 17.47
N ILE A 93 -0.06 -10.10 16.86
CA ILE A 93 0.00 -10.87 15.63
C ILE A 93 -0.17 -9.91 14.45
N PRO A 94 0.66 -9.99 13.39
CA PRO A 94 0.46 -9.20 12.19
C PRO A 94 -0.92 -9.50 11.58
N THR A 95 -1.65 -8.45 11.22
CA THR A 95 -2.98 -8.54 10.61
C THR A 95 -3.01 -7.75 9.31
N CYS A 96 -3.78 -8.26 8.34
CA CYS A 96 -4.04 -7.56 7.09
C CYS A 96 -5.52 -7.21 6.99
N ILE A 97 -5.83 -5.93 6.86
CA ILE A 97 -7.19 -5.40 6.73
C ILE A 97 -7.39 -4.98 5.28
N SER A 98 -8.44 -5.48 4.61
CA SER A 98 -8.76 -5.10 3.23
C SER A 98 -9.99 -4.19 3.15
N SER A 99 -9.99 -3.23 2.22
CA SER A 99 -11.19 -2.49 1.83
C SER A 99 -12.07 -3.31 0.87
N ASN A 100 -13.27 -2.82 0.59
CA ASN A 100 -14.01 -3.22 -0.60
C ASN A 100 -13.32 -2.67 -1.86
N GLN A 101 -13.79 -3.08 -3.05
CA GLN A 101 -13.37 -2.45 -4.30
C GLN A 101 -14.00 -1.06 -4.40
N LEU A 102 -13.18 -0.06 -4.74
CA LEU A 102 -13.53 1.36 -4.76
C LEU A 102 -13.13 1.97 -6.09
N GLN A 103 -13.88 2.98 -6.53
CA GLN A 103 -13.45 3.85 -7.60
C GLN A 103 -12.64 5.00 -7.00
N LEU A 104 -11.34 5.04 -7.31
CA LEU A 104 -10.37 6.00 -6.77
C LEU A 104 -9.94 6.95 -7.87
N SER A 105 -9.87 8.25 -7.55
CA SER A 105 -9.48 9.29 -8.49
C SER A 105 -8.21 9.99 -8.04
N ALA A 106 -7.43 10.48 -9.00
CA ALA A 106 -6.36 11.43 -8.76
C ALA A 106 -6.57 12.64 -9.67
N GLU A 107 -6.62 13.82 -9.05
CA GLU A 107 -6.88 15.08 -9.74
C GLU A 107 -5.88 15.29 -10.89
N GLY A 108 -6.42 15.57 -12.08
CA GLY A 108 -5.61 15.82 -13.28
C GLY A 108 -4.94 14.59 -13.91
N ILE A 109 -5.07 13.38 -13.33
CA ILE A 109 -4.48 12.15 -13.89
C ILE A 109 -5.57 11.20 -14.41
N GLY A 110 -6.58 10.89 -13.60
CA GLY A 110 -7.66 9.98 -13.99
C GLY A 110 -8.29 9.21 -12.83
N VAL A 111 -9.02 8.15 -13.18
CA VAL A 111 -9.79 7.32 -12.25
C VAL A 111 -9.44 5.84 -12.48
N MET A 112 -9.39 5.06 -11.40
CA MET A 112 -9.14 3.62 -11.45
C MET A 112 -9.96 2.86 -10.38
N ASN A 113 -10.25 1.59 -10.63
CA ASN A 113 -10.88 0.73 -9.63
C ASN A 113 -9.82 -0.02 -8.84
N GLY A 114 -9.85 0.10 -7.51
CA GLY A 114 -8.81 -0.48 -6.67
C GLY A 114 -9.28 -0.93 -5.30
N ARG A 115 -8.38 -1.61 -4.61
CA ARG A 115 -8.60 -2.12 -3.25
C ARG A 115 -7.37 -1.85 -2.39
N PHE A 116 -7.59 -1.26 -1.23
CA PHE A 116 -6.55 -1.03 -0.24
C PHE A 116 -6.39 -2.24 0.68
N TYR A 117 -5.14 -2.46 1.09
CA TYR A 117 -4.76 -3.41 2.12
C TYR A 117 -3.86 -2.70 3.14
N LEU A 118 -4.17 -2.83 4.43
CA LEU A 118 -3.38 -2.30 5.54
C LEU A 118 -2.82 -3.48 6.32
N GLY A 119 -1.51 -3.70 6.19
CA GLY A 119 -0.77 -4.68 6.98
C GLY A 119 -0.20 -4.04 8.22
N THR A 120 -0.36 -4.67 9.39
CA THR A 120 0.28 -4.24 10.63
C THR A 120 1.62 -4.93 10.83
N ALA A 121 2.63 -4.22 11.32
CA ALA A 121 3.89 -4.84 11.74
C ALA A 121 3.69 -5.67 13.02
N GLU A 122 4.50 -6.71 13.18
CA GLU A 122 4.61 -7.43 14.45
C GLU A 122 5.24 -6.53 15.52
N LYS A 123 4.63 -6.47 16.70
CA LYS A 123 5.18 -5.73 17.85
C LYS A 123 6.25 -6.57 18.53
N ILE A 124 7.48 -6.49 18.03
CA ILE A 124 8.63 -7.13 18.67
C ILE A 124 9.09 -6.24 19.85
N PRO A 125 9.26 -6.78 21.07
CA PRO A 125 9.71 -5.99 22.21
C PRO A 125 11.10 -5.36 21.95
N PRO A 126 11.37 -4.12 22.42
CA PRO A 126 12.67 -3.45 22.23
C PRO A 126 13.89 -4.23 22.73
N SER A 127 13.70 -5.15 23.68
CA SER A 127 14.75 -6.04 24.19
C SER A 127 15.18 -7.14 23.22
N GLU A 128 14.39 -7.40 22.18
CA GLU A 128 14.63 -8.40 21.14
C GLU A 128 15.00 -7.75 19.79
N LEU A 129 14.99 -6.41 19.71
CA LEU A 129 15.43 -5.64 18.54
C LEU A 129 16.96 -5.68 18.42
N VAL A 130 17.47 -6.70 17.73
CA VAL A 130 18.84 -6.74 17.23
C VAL A 130 18.87 -5.94 15.92
N ASP A 131 19.50 -4.77 15.94
CA ASP A 131 19.88 -3.89 14.82
C ASP A 131 19.22 -4.22 13.46
N THR A 132 18.04 -3.63 13.21
CA THR A 132 17.29 -3.84 11.96
C THR A 132 17.79 -2.88 10.88
N THR A 133 18.83 -3.29 10.15
CA THR A 133 19.09 -2.71 8.82
C THR A 133 17.90 -3.09 7.93
N GLY A 134 17.18 -2.09 7.42
CA GLY A 134 15.82 -2.17 6.84
C GLY A 134 15.62 -2.96 5.54
N ASP A 135 16.39 -4.02 5.31
CA ASP A 135 16.35 -4.85 4.09
C ASP A 135 15.51 -6.14 4.27
N VAL A 136 15.02 -6.43 5.48
CA VAL A 136 14.33 -7.70 5.84
C VAL A 136 12.83 -7.73 5.48
N PHE A 137 12.22 -6.61 5.09
CA PHE A 137 10.77 -6.56 4.81
C PHE A 137 10.36 -7.19 3.47
N VAL A 138 11.28 -7.40 2.52
CA VAL A 138 10.93 -7.90 1.17
C VAL A 138 10.73 -9.42 1.14
N GLY A 139 11.09 -10.15 2.21
CA GLY A 139 11.09 -11.62 2.21
C GLY A 139 9.76 -12.28 2.57
N ALA A 140 8.94 -11.68 3.45
CA ALA A 140 7.78 -12.34 4.03
C ALA A 140 6.50 -12.21 3.19
N ASP A 141 6.30 -11.07 2.52
CA ASP A 141 5.10 -10.82 1.70
C ASP A 141 5.07 -11.64 0.40
N LEU A 142 6.18 -12.28 0.02
CA LEU A 142 6.30 -13.09 -1.21
C LEU A 142 6.04 -14.59 -1.00
N TYR A 143 5.99 -15.08 0.24
CA TYR A 143 5.85 -16.51 0.51
C TYR A 143 4.40 -17.01 0.64
N ASP A 144 3.45 -16.09 0.81
CA ASP A 144 2.01 -16.39 0.99
C ASP A 144 1.10 -15.89 -0.16
N LEU A 145 1.68 -15.50 -1.31
CA LEU A 145 0.94 -15.06 -2.50
C LEU A 145 0.89 -16.11 -3.62
#